data_AF-A0A850MEK9-F1
#
_entry.id   AF-A0A850MEK9-F1
#
_cell.length_a   1.000
_cell.length_b   1.000
_cell.length_c   1.000
_cell.angle_alpha   90.00
_cell.angle_beta   90.00
_cell.angle_gamma   90.00
#
_symmetry.space_group_name_H-M   'P 1'
#
loop_
_entity.id
_entity.type
_entity.pdbx_description
1 polymer ?
#
loop_
_entity_poly.entity_id
_entity_poly.type
_entity_poly.pdbx_seq_one_letter_code
_entity_poly.pdbx_strand_id
1 'polypeptide(L)'
;MVETIRLPNREIAKRFEKYVKLLYMPLGMYFSETKPPGKVRRQRMIINRCIVGHVFKAAKWGGSSIIMKGAGCPGGQFWAGFRKKIIRGWASFLTKGRPDVLGGRAERMKKDVNVATRIIKEPGPIALPEGTNFIVYRPLREIPDDQPLEFILFFVDPERMAKLITLCNYARHAPYMVRAPAGAGCMSILNFPLLMKKAPEPDAVMGVWDLYSRMSIPHHILTLTIRRWLVEDMALDIPESFLAHTPPFTVWGEIKHFFKKLKRNKNKC
;
A
#
# COMPACT_ATOMS: atom_id res chain seq x y z
N MET A 1 -3.42 29.17 18.64
CA MET A 1 -2.81 28.36 17.57
C MET A 1 -2.53 27.00 18.17
N VAL A 2 -3.29 25.97 17.80
CA VAL A 2 -3.01 24.59 18.26
C VAL A 2 -1.78 24.13 17.48
N GLU A 3 -0.67 23.94 18.19
CA GLU A 3 0.57 23.42 17.62
C GLU A 3 0.27 22.01 17.08
N THR A 4 0.20 21.86 15.75
CA THR A 4 -0.04 20.56 15.13
C THR A 4 1.17 19.66 15.40
N ILE A 5 1.02 18.74 16.35
CA ILE A 5 2.05 17.76 16.69
C ILE A 5 2.34 16.93 15.43
N ARG A 6 3.55 17.09 14.88
CA ARG A 6 4.05 16.29 13.75
C ARG A 6 4.98 15.21 14.28
N LEU A 7 4.67 13.95 14.01
CA LEU A 7 5.51 12.83 14.44
C LEU A 7 6.60 12.54 13.40
N PRO A 8 7.85 12.32 13.83
CA PRO A 8 8.91 11.81 12.95
C PRO A 8 8.50 10.49 12.28
N ASN A 9 8.89 10.29 11.02
CA ASN A 9 8.63 9.08 10.25
C ASN A 9 9.13 7.82 10.96
N ARG A 10 10.27 7.93 11.66
CA ARG A 10 10.83 6.84 12.47
C ARG A 10 9.93 6.47 13.65
N GLU A 11 9.32 7.44 14.31
CA GLU A 11 8.42 7.21 15.43
C GLU A 11 7.07 6.64 14.94
N ILE A 12 6.53 7.17 13.84
CA ILE A 12 5.34 6.61 13.18
C ILE A 12 5.58 5.12 12.86
N ALA A 13 6.66 4.80 12.15
CA ALA A 13 6.98 3.42 11.79
C ALA A 13 7.09 2.52 13.03
N LYS A 14 7.77 2.97 14.08
CA LYS A 14 7.94 2.24 15.34
C LYS A 14 6.61 1.94 16.02
N ARG A 15 5.66 2.89 16.05
CA ARG A 15 4.33 2.68 16.62
C ARG A 15 3.57 1.58 15.88
N PHE A 16 3.51 1.64 14.55
CA PHE A 16 2.86 0.61 13.76
C PHE A 16 3.52 -0.76 13.92
N GLU A 17 4.86 -0.84 13.84
CA GLU A 17 5.62 -2.08 14.06
C GLU A 17 5.32 -2.67 15.46
N LYS A 18 5.28 -1.84 16.51
CA LYS A 18 5.06 -2.28 17.89
C LYS A 18 3.62 -2.72 18.17
N TYR A 19 2.63 -1.91 17.80
CA TYR A 19 1.24 -2.07 18.23
C TYR A 19 0.41 -2.90 17.25
N VAL A 20 0.62 -2.73 15.94
CA VAL A 20 -0.02 -3.57 14.92
C VAL A 20 0.72 -4.91 14.76
N LYS A 21 1.97 -4.99 15.25
CA LYS A 21 2.86 -6.17 15.14
C LYS A 21 3.21 -6.50 13.69
N LEU A 22 3.45 -5.48 12.86
CA LEU A 22 3.70 -5.65 11.42
C LEU A 22 4.77 -6.72 11.11
N LEU A 23 4.51 -7.58 10.12
CA LEU A 23 5.49 -8.57 9.63
C LEU A 23 6.50 -7.95 8.66
N TYR A 24 6.13 -6.86 8.00
CA TYR A 24 6.93 -6.16 7.00
C TYR A 24 6.96 -4.66 7.30
N MET A 25 8.05 -4.01 6.92
CA MET A 25 8.22 -2.57 7.13
C MET A 25 7.17 -1.79 6.31
N PRO A 26 6.50 -0.80 6.92
CA PRO A 26 5.67 0.12 6.16
C PRO A 26 6.57 0.95 5.24
N LEU A 27 6.14 1.16 3.99
CA LEU A 27 6.91 1.87 2.99
C LEU A 27 6.30 3.24 2.71
N GLY A 28 7.10 4.30 2.76
CA GLY A 28 6.71 5.59 2.18
C GLY A 28 6.97 5.59 0.69
N MET A 29 6.05 6.19 -0.08
CA MET A 29 6.22 6.43 -1.51
C MET A 29 6.40 7.92 -1.81
N TYR A 30 7.38 8.25 -2.65
CA TYR A 30 7.64 9.61 -3.10
C TYR A 30 8.27 9.63 -4.51
N PHE A 31 8.17 10.78 -5.17
CA PHE A 31 8.83 11.06 -6.45
C PHE A 31 10.20 11.68 -6.21
N SER A 32 11.16 11.40 -7.08
CA SER A 32 12.52 11.93 -6.96
C SER A 32 13.18 12.13 -8.32
N GLU A 33 13.92 13.22 -8.46
CA GLU A 33 14.77 13.50 -9.63
C GLU A 33 16.11 12.77 -9.55
N THR A 34 16.60 12.51 -8.33
CA THR A 34 17.89 11.87 -8.07
C THR A 34 17.70 10.47 -7.50
N LYS A 35 18.72 9.63 -7.68
CA LYS A 35 18.67 8.27 -7.15
C LYS A 35 18.73 8.35 -5.61
N PRO A 36 17.83 7.68 -4.88
CA PRO A 36 17.84 7.72 -3.42
C PRO A 36 19.15 7.09 -2.87
N PRO A 37 19.67 7.59 -1.74
CA PRO A 37 20.90 7.08 -1.14
C PRO A 37 20.71 5.64 -0.62
N GLY A 38 21.83 4.94 -0.42
CA GLY A 38 21.87 3.61 0.18
C GLY A 38 21.53 2.47 -0.79
N LYS A 39 21.05 1.35 -0.24
CA LYS A 39 20.77 0.13 -1.00
C LYS A 39 19.54 0.32 -1.88
N VAL A 40 19.72 0.20 -3.20
CA VAL A 40 18.66 0.40 -4.19
C VAL A 40 18.38 -0.90 -4.95
N ARG A 41 17.09 -1.19 -5.16
CA ARG A 41 16.58 -2.26 -6.02
C ARG A 41 15.82 -1.65 -7.18
N ARG A 42 16.06 -2.17 -8.37
CA ARG A 42 15.37 -1.78 -9.61
C ARG A 42 14.77 -3.01 -10.29
N GLN A 43 13.72 -2.80 -11.10
CA GLN A 43 13.22 -3.84 -12.00
C GLN A 43 14.31 -4.27 -12.98
N ARG A 44 14.33 -5.56 -13.32
CA ARG A 44 15.03 -6.06 -14.52
C ARG A 44 14.01 -6.35 -15.62
N MET A 45 14.47 -6.61 -16.84
CA MET A 45 13.58 -6.75 -18.01
C MET A 45 12.81 -8.08 -18.05
N ILE A 46 13.44 -9.18 -17.62
CA ILE A 46 12.88 -10.53 -17.77
C ILE A 46 12.51 -11.10 -16.39
N ILE A 47 13.51 -11.44 -15.58
CA ILE A 47 13.34 -11.96 -14.21
C ILE A 47 13.16 -10.79 -13.25
N ASN A 48 12.29 -10.90 -12.23
CA ASN A 48 12.07 -9.82 -11.25
C ASN A 48 11.59 -8.49 -11.88
N ARG A 49 10.76 -8.57 -12.93
CA ARG A 49 10.23 -7.38 -13.65
C ARG A 49 9.00 -6.74 -12.99
N CYS A 50 8.30 -7.46 -12.11
CA CYS A 50 7.06 -6.99 -11.48
C CYS A 50 7.33 -5.86 -10.48
N ILE A 51 6.51 -4.80 -10.52
CA ILE A 51 6.62 -3.69 -9.57
C ILE A 51 6.31 -4.18 -8.15
N VAL A 52 5.18 -4.87 -7.97
CA VAL A 52 4.74 -5.41 -6.67
C VAL A 52 5.82 -6.25 -6.01
N GLY A 53 6.37 -7.23 -6.73
CA GLY A 53 7.35 -8.15 -6.16
C GLY A 53 8.65 -7.47 -5.70
N HIS A 54 9.11 -6.42 -6.38
CA HIS A 54 10.31 -5.72 -5.94
C HIS A 54 10.03 -4.71 -4.83
N VAL A 55 8.86 -4.06 -4.83
CA VAL A 55 8.41 -3.19 -3.73
C VAL A 55 8.25 -4.02 -2.44
N PHE A 56 7.67 -5.21 -2.54
CA PHE A 56 7.59 -6.15 -1.42
C PHE A 56 8.98 -6.52 -0.85
N LYS A 57 10.00 -6.68 -1.70
CA LYS A 57 11.38 -6.92 -1.24
C LYS A 57 11.97 -5.73 -0.46
N ALA A 58 11.53 -4.50 -0.72
CA ALA A 58 11.91 -3.34 0.10
C ALA A 58 11.23 -3.43 1.48
N ALA A 59 9.94 -3.79 1.54
CA ALA A 59 9.22 -3.99 2.81
C ALA A 59 9.80 -5.13 3.64
N LYS A 60 10.27 -6.20 2.99
CA LYS A 60 10.83 -7.39 3.66
C LYS A 60 12.28 -7.23 4.08
N TRP A 61 13.13 -6.62 3.23
CA TRP A 61 14.59 -6.65 3.39
C TRP A 61 15.25 -5.27 3.50
N GLY A 62 14.46 -4.20 3.55
CA GLY A 62 14.94 -2.83 3.72
C GLY A 62 15.61 -2.25 2.47
N GLY A 63 15.98 -0.97 2.54
CA GLY A 63 16.47 -0.21 1.39
C GLY A 63 15.38 0.13 0.37
N SER A 64 15.75 0.91 -0.65
CA SER A 64 14.81 1.50 -1.59
C SER A 64 14.48 0.57 -2.76
N SER A 65 13.23 0.60 -3.17
CA SER A 65 12.71 0.09 -4.45
C SER A 65 12.48 1.30 -5.34
N ILE A 66 13.06 1.30 -6.54
CA ILE A 66 12.90 2.39 -7.51
C ILE A 66 12.28 1.90 -8.80
N ILE A 67 11.30 2.65 -9.30
CA ILE A 67 10.73 2.51 -10.64
C ILE A 67 11.29 3.67 -11.46
N MET A 68 11.85 3.36 -12.62
CA MET A 68 12.42 4.34 -13.55
C MET A 68 11.99 4.02 -14.98
N LYS A 69 12.12 5.01 -15.86
CA LYS A 69 11.87 4.83 -17.29
C LYS A 69 12.74 3.72 -17.87
N GLY A 70 12.14 2.87 -18.71
CA GLY A 70 12.86 1.82 -19.44
C GLY A 70 13.18 0.55 -18.63
N ALA A 71 12.67 0.42 -17.40
CA ALA A 71 12.91 -0.76 -16.56
C ALA A 71 11.63 -1.54 -16.21
N GLY A 72 11.66 -2.87 -16.33
CA GLY A 72 10.56 -3.74 -15.91
C GLY A 72 9.52 -4.02 -16.98
N CYS A 73 8.31 -4.39 -16.57
CA CYS A 73 7.27 -4.80 -17.52
C CYS A 73 6.59 -3.60 -18.21
N PRO A 74 6.12 -3.77 -19.46
CA PRO A 74 5.46 -2.70 -20.21
C PRO A 74 4.21 -2.12 -19.53
N GLY A 75 3.41 -2.96 -18.89
CA GLY A 75 2.24 -2.52 -18.12
C GLY A 75 2.65 -1.66 -16.93
N GLY A 76 3.68 -2.07 -16.18
CA GLY A 76 4.22 -1.28 -15.08
C GLY A 76 4.72 0.09 -15.52
N GLN A 77 5.41 0.17 -16.66
CA GLN A 77 5.88 1.43 -17.24
C GLN A 77 4.73 2.34 -17.69
N PHE A 78 3.66 1.76 -18.24
CA PHE A 78 2.45 2.51 -18.61
C PHE A 78 1.74 3.05 -17.37
N TRP A 79 1.41 2.19 -16.41
CA TRP A 79 0.68 2.59 -15.21
C TRP A 79 1.46 3.56 -14.31
N ALA A 80 2.80 3.50 -14.36
CA ALA A 80 3.70 4.43 -13.68
C ALA A 80 3.97 5.73 -14.45
N GLY A 81 3.33 5.98 -15.59
CA GLY A 81 3.46 7.26 -16.31
C GLY A 81 4.73 7.41 -17.15
N PHE A 82 5.70 6.50 -17.05
CA PHE A 82 6.92 6.51 -17.86
C PHE A 82 6.70 6.15 -19.34
N ARG A 83 5.54 5.59 -19.68
CA ARG A 83 5.13 5.28 -21.06
C ARG A 83 3.73 5.85 -21.33
N LYS A 84 3.61 6.71 -22.36
CA LYS A 84 2.33 7.34 -22.74
C LYS A 84 1.28 6.40 -23.35
N LYS A 85 1.72 5.33 -24.02
CA LYS A 85 0.84 4.38 -24.72
C LYS A 85 1.11 2.95 -24.25
N ILE A 86 0.06 2.21 -23.90
CA ILE A 86 0.17 0.76 -23.66
C ILE A 86 0.57 0.05 -24.97
N ILE A 87 1.06 -1.19 -24.86
CA ILE A 87 1.40 -1.98 -26.05
C ILE A 87 0.15 -2.22 -26.91
N ARG A 88 0.30 -2.13 -28.24
CA ARG A 88 -0.78 -2.43 -29.19
C ARG A 88 -1.32 -3.84 -28.96
N GLY A 89 -2.64 -3.97 -28.93
CA GLY A 89 -3.30 -5.27 -28.72
C GLY A 89 -3.44 -5.70 -27.26
N TRP A 90 -3.05 -4.88 -26.28
CA TRP A 90 -3.20 -5.21 -24.85
C TRP A 90 -4.66 -5.56 -24.48
N ALA A 91 -5.63 -4.79 -24.97
CA ALA A 91 -7.06 -5.09 -24.73
C ALA A 91 -7.48 -6.45 -25.31
N SER A 92 -6.94 -6.86 -26.46
CA SER A 92 -7.18 -8.19 -27.03
C SER A 92 -6.56 -9.28 -26.16
N PHE A 93 -5.34 -9.07 -25.67
CA PHE A 93 -4.65 -9.98 -24.76
C PHE A 93 -5.41 -10.20 -23.45
N LEU A 94 -6.04 -9.17 -22.87
CA LEU A 94 -6.89 -9.32 -21.67
C LEU A 94 -8.15 -10.18 -21.89
N THR A 95 -8.49 -10.51 -23.14
CA THR A 95 -9.72 -11.22 -23.53
C THR A 95 -9.39 -12.61 -24.07
N LYS A 96 -10.00 -13.04 -25.18
CA LYS A 96 -9.73 -14.33 -25.84
C LYS A 96 -8.41 -14.34 -26.62
N GLY A 97 -7.71 -13.21 -26.72
CA GLY A 97 -6.53 -13.04 -27.58
C GLY A 97 -6.88 -13.03 -29.06
N ARG A 98 -5.87 -12.81 -29.89
CA ARG A 98 -5.92 -13.01 -31.34
C ARG A 98 -4.58 -13.56 -31.83
N PRO A 99 -4.54 -14.44 -32.85
CA PRO A 99 -3.29 -15.04 -33.34
C PRO A 99 -2.22 -14.01 -33.72
N ASP A 100 -2.62 -12.88 -34.31
CA ASP A 100 -1.76 -11.79 -34.76
C ASP A 100 -1.25 -10.87 -33.63
N VAL A 101 -1.79 -11.00 -32.41
CA VAL A 101 -1.52 -10.10 -31.29
C VAL A 101 -0.68 -10.80 -30.23
N LEU A 102 0.48 -10.23 -29.90
CA LEU A 102 1.35 -10.68 -28.81
C LEU A 102 1.64 -12.20 -28.85
N GLY A 103 1.74 -12.76 -30.06
CA GLY A 103 1.99 -14.18 -30.29
C GLY A 103 0.82 -15.08 -29.87
N GLY A 104 -0.43 -14.65 -30.07
CA GLY A 104 -1.62 -15.45 -29.78
C GLY A 104 -2.01 -15.55 -28.31
N ARG A 105 -1.32 -14.85 -27.41
CA ARG A 105 -1.52 -14.97 -25.96
C ARG A 105 -2.84 -14.34 -25.50
N ALA A 106 -3.43 -14.91 -24.46
CA ALA A 106 -4.71 -14.48 -23.90
C ALA A 106 -4.76 -14.74 -22.37
N GLU A 107 -5.20 -13.74 -21.60
CA GLU A 107 -5.43 -13.88 -20.15
C GLU A 107 -6.88 -14.25 -19.83
N ARG A 108 -7.83 -13.95 -20.72
CA ARG A 108 -9.27 -14.22 -20.55
C ARG A 108 -9.88 -13.63 -19.27
N MET A 109 -9.27 -12.58 -18.72
CA MET A 109 -9.76 -11.85 -17.55
C MET A 109 -10.93 -10.91 -17.87
N LYS A 110 -11.13 -10.59 -19.15
CA LYS A 110 -12.20 -9.71 -19.63
C LYS A 110 -13.02 -10.41 -20.70
N LYS A 111 -14.33 -10.16 -20.66
CA LYS A 111 -15.31 -10.75 -21.59
C LYS A 111 -15.02 -10.36 -23.04
N ASP A 112 -14.76 -9.08 -23.27
CA ASP A 112 -14.53 -8.52 -24.60
C ASP A 112 -13.61 -7.29 -24.57
N VAL A 113 -13.22 -6.84 -25.77
CA VAL A 113 -12.25 -5.76 -25.98
C VAL A 113 -12.79 -4.40 -25.52
N ASN A 114 -14.11 -4.19 -25.54
CA ASN A 114 -14.70 -2.93 -25.09
C ASN A 114 -14.53 -2.79 -23.57
N VAL A 115 -14.86 -3.84 -22.82
CA VAL A 115 -14.66 -3.89 -21.36
C VAL A 115 -13.17 -3.79 -21.02
N ALA A 116 -12.30 -4.51 -21.75
CA ALA A 116 -10.85 -4.45 -21.54
C ALA A 116 -10.26 -3.06 -21.81
N THR A 117 -10.78 -2.35 -22.81
CA THR A 117 -10.30 -1.01 -23.18
C THR A 117 -10.65 0.03 -22.12
N ARG A 118 -11.81 -0.08 -21.46
CA ARG A 118 -12.20 0.84 -20.37
C ARG A 118 -11.19 0.81 -19.23
N ILE A 119 -10.75 -0.37 -18.81
CA ILE A 119 -9.74 -0.51 -17.74
C ILE A 119 -8.42 0.15 -18.11
N ILE A 120 -8.05 0.14 -19.39
CA ILE A 120 -6.83 0.78 -19.88
C ILE A 120 -6.97 2.32 -19.85
N LYS A 121 -8.14 2.83 -20.21
CA LYS A 121 -8.43 4.27 -20.31
C LYS A 121 -8.76 4.93 -18.97
N GLU A 122 -9.40 4.17 -18.07
CA GLU A 122 -9.90 4.64 -16.78
C GLU A 122 -9.21 3.83 -15.67
N PRO A 123 -8.25 4.41 -14.93
CA PRO A 123 -7.89 5.84 -14.91
C PRO A 123 -6.83 6.27 -15.93
N GLY A 124 -6.20 5.34 -16.65
CA GLY A 124 -5.06 5.64 -17.52
C GLY A 124 -3.72 5.75 -16.77
N PRO A 125 -2.64 6.13 -17.47
CA PRO A 125 -1.32 6.28 -16.86
C PRO A 125 -1.31 7.47 -15.89
N ILE A 126 -0.51 7.40 -14.82
CA ILE A 126 -0.35 8.55 -13.93
C ILE A 126 0.34 9.71 -14.66
N ALA A 127 -0.07 10.94 -14.32
CA ALA A 127 0.69 12.14 -14.64
C ALA A 127 1.81 12.28 -13.61
N LEU A 128 3.06 12.11 -14.06
CA LEU A 128 4.23 12.30 -13.21
C LEU A 128 4.46 13.79 -12.96
N PRO A 129 4.84 14.20 -11.74
CA PRO A 129 5.37 15.54 -11.52
C PRO A 129 6.57 15.83 -12.43
N GLU A 130 6.74 17.10 -12.79
CA GLU A 130 7.90 17.55 -13.56
C GLU A 130 9.21 17.15 -12.87
N GLY A 131 10.25 16.83 -13.64
CA GLY A 131 11.55 16.40 -13.11
C GLY A 131 11.62 14.95 -12.61
N THR A 132 10.49 14.23 -12.50
CA THR A 132 10.48 12.87 -11.93
C THR A 132 11.29 11.87 -12.77
N ASN A 133 12.42 11.40 -12.21
CA ASN A 133 13.23 10.31 -12.77
C ASN A 133 12.97 8.97 -12.08
N PHE A 134 12.58 9.01 -10.81
CA PHE A 134 12.37 7.84 -9.96
C PHE A 134 11.06 7.96 -9.18
N ILE A 135 10.30 6.87 -9.15
CA ILE A 135 9.29 6.63 -8.13
C ILE A 135 9.93 5.71 -7.09
N VAL A 136 9.96 6.15 -5.84
CA VAL A 136 10.70 5.48 -4.76
C VAL A 136 9.73 4.93 -3.73
N TYR A 137 9.92 3.67 -3.37
CA TYR A 137 9.35 3.06 -2.17
C TYR A 137 10.49 2.75 -1.19
N ARG A 138 10.41 3.25 0.03
CA ARG A 138 11.46 3.06 1.04
C ARG A 138 10.85 2.81 2.42
N PRO A 139 11.45 1.97 3.28
CA PRO A 139 10.97 1.79 4.65
C PRO A 139 10.82 3.14 5.34
N LEU A 140 9.64 3.39 5.92
CA LEU A 140 9.28 4.71 6.45
C LEU A 140 10.30 5.22 7.47
N ARG A 141 10.82 4.32 8.33
CA ARG A 141 11.86 4.64 9.32
C ARG A 141 13.21 5.10 8.75
N GLU A 142 13.45 4.89 7.45
CA GLU A 142 14.67 5.28 6.75
C GLU A 142 14.48 6.57 5.92
N ILE A 143 13.29 7.16 5.92
CA ILE A 143 12.98 8.36 5.14
C ILE A 143 13.11 9.60 6.05
N PRO A 144 13.88 10.63 5.64
CA PRO A 144 13.91 11.93 6.31
C PRO A 144 12.53 12.54 6.52
N ASP A 145 12.33 13.29 7.60
CA ASP A 145 11.01 13.83 7.97
C ASP A 145 10.53 14.97 7.05
N ASP A 146 11.47 15.63 6.38
CA ASP A 146 11.26 16.71 5.41
C ASP A 146 10.89 16.20 4.01
N GLN A 147 11.14 14.92 3.69
CA GLN A 147 10.76 14.31 2.43
C GLN A 147 9.23 14.21 2.32
N PRO A 148 8.59 14.89 1.34
CA PRO A 148 7.16 14.74 1.11
C PRO A 148 6.82 13.32 0.67
N LEU A 149 5.76 12.74 1.26
CA LEU A 149 5.28 11.40 0.96
C LEU A 149 3.84 11.46 0.44
N GLU A 150 3.58 10.75 -0.66
CA GLU A 150 2.24 10.69 -1.26
C GLU A 150 1.28 9.80 -0.45
N PHE A 151 1.82 8.68 0.04
CA PHE A 151 1.12 7.68 0.83
C PHE A 151 2.11 6.73 1.51
N ILE A 152 1.58 5.96 2.47
CA ILE A 152 2.26 4.83 3.09
C ILE A 152 1.59 3.53 2.61
N LEU A 153 2.43 2.59 2.20
CA LEU A 153 2.06 1.26 1.74
C LEU A 153 2.40 0.23 2.81
N PHE A 154 1.41 -0.54 3.23
CA PHE A 154 1.54 -1.67 4.14
C PHE A 154 1.39 -2.98 3.38
N PHE A 155 2.24 -3.96 3.67
CA PHE A 155 2.02 -5.36 3.30
C PHE A 155 1.62 -6.12 4.56
N VAL A 156 0.41 -6.68 4.58
CA VAL A 156 -0.20 -7.25 5.79
C VAL A 156 -1.02 -8.50 5.48
N ASP A 157 -1.10 -9.37 6.48
CA ASP A 157 -2.02 -10.51 6.50
C ASP A 157 -3.43 -10.04 6.93
N PRO A 158 -4.45 -10.93 6.92
CA PRO A 158 -5.80 -10.55 7.31
C PRO A 158 -5.93 -10.01 8.75
N GLU A 159 -5.14 -10.55 9.69
CA GLU A 159 -5.17 -10.09 11.09
C GLU A 159 -4.72 -8.63 11.20
N ARG A 160 -3.57 -8.29 10.60
CA ARG A 160 -3.03 -6.92 10.62
C ARG A 160 -3.85 -5.98 9.75
N MET A 161 -4.43 -6.48 8.66
CA MET A 161 -5.38 -5.72 7.85
C MET A 161 -6.59 -5.27 8.69
N ALA A 162 -7.19 -6.18 9.46
CA ALA A 162 -8.33 -5.85 10.33
C ALA A 162 -7.96 -4.77 11.36
N LYS A 163 -6.77 -4.87 11.97
CA LYS A 163 -6.24 -3.84 12.89
C LYS A 163 -6.09 -2.48 12.21
N LEU A 164 -5.49 -2.43 11.03
CA LEU A 164 -5.30 -1.16 10.30
C LEU A 164 -6.63 -0.54 9.89
N ILE A 165 -7.57 -1.31 9.33
CA ILE A 165 -8.89 -0.81 8.93
C ILE A 165 -9.68 -0.28 10.13
N THR A 166 -9.63 -0.99 11.27
CA THR A 166 -10.26 -0.53 12.51
C THR A 166 -9.61 0.77 13.00
N LEU A 167 -8.28 0.84 12.98
CA LEU A 167 -7.54 2.04 13.39
C LEU A 167 -7.83 3.25 12.50
N CYS A 168 -8.03 3.06 11.19
CA CYS A 168 -8.44 4.15 10.31
C CYS A 168 -9.80 4.77 10.67
N ASN A 169 -10.67 4.01 11.34
CA ASN A 169 -11.98 4.43 11.81
C ASN A 169 -11.98 4.82 13.30
N TYR A 170 -10.82 4.82 13.96
CA TYR A 170 -10.76 5.05 15.41
C TYR A 170 -11.24 6.45 15.78
N ALA A 171 -10.69 7.49 15.13
CA ALA A 171 -11.08 8.89 15.37
C ALA A 171 -12.19 9.39 14.43
N ARG A 172 -12.78 8.53 13.60
CA ARG A 172 -13.75 8.95 12.56
C ARG A 172 -14.68 7.84 12.10
N HIS A 173 -15.92 8.19 11.77
CA HIS A 173 -16.87 7.25 11.16
C HIS A 173 -16.76 7.27 9.63
N ALA A 174 -15.93 6.38 9.07
CA ALA A 174 -15.70 6.29 7.62
C ALA A 174 -15.73 4.83 7.11
N PRO A 175 -16.83 4.08 7.33
CA PRO A 175 -16.86 2.62 7.12
C PRO A 175 -16.56 2.17 5.67
N TYR A 176 -16.76 3.05 4.68
CA TYR A 176 -16.56 2.76 3.26
C TYR A 176 -15.29 3.36 2.66
N MET A 177 -14.39 3.93 3.48
CA MET A 177 -13.19 4.60 2.96
C MET A 177 -12.18 3.66 2.29
N VAL A 178 -12.21 2.36 2.62
CA VAL A 178 -11.28 1.36 2.09
C VAL A 178 -11.89 0.74 0.85
N ARG A 179 -11.27 0.99 -0.31
CA ARG A 179 -11.71 0.47 -1.59
C ARG A 179 -10.85 -0.70 -2.04
N ALA A 180 -11.45 -1.68 -2.72
CA ALA A 180 -10.77 -2.83 -3.30
C ALA A 180 -10.83 -2.80 -4.85
N PRO A 181 -10.18 -1.82 -5.51
CA PRO A 181 -10.29 -1.65 -6.95
C PRO A 181 -9.61 -2.80 -7.73
N ALA A 182 -10.32 -3.33 -8.72
CA ALA A 182 -9.78 -4.34 -9.62
C ALA A 182 -8.85 -3.70 -10.67
N GLY A 183 -7.62 -4.21 -10.79
CA GLY A 183 -6.64 -3.73 -11.76
C GLY A 183 -5.34 -4.52 -11.68
N ALA A 184 -4.37 -4.16 -12.51
CA ALA A 184 -3.03 -4.75 -12.48
C ALA A 184 -2.35 -4.46 -11.12
N GLY A 185 -1.38 -5.28 -10.72
CA GLY A 185 -0.78 -5.11 -9.39
C GLY A 185 -0.05 -3.78 -9.20
N CYS A 186 0.54 -3.23 -10.27
CA CYS A 186 1.09 -1.88 -10.25
C CYS A 186 0.00 -0.78 -10.18
N MET A 187 -1.23 -1.04 -10.62
CA MET A 187 -2.34 -0.12 -10.34
C MET A 187 -2.67 -0.12 -8.85
N SER A 188 -2.71 -1.31 -8.22
CA SER A 188 -3.06 -1.45 -6.80
C SER A 188 -2.13 -0.73 -5.84
N ILE A 189 -0.82 -0.64 -6.15
CA ILE A 189 0.17 -0.08 -5.21
C ILE A 189 0.73 1.29 -5.61
N LEU A 190 0.34 1.80 -6.79
CA LEU A 190 0.83 3.08 -7.32
C LEU A 190 -0.31 3.91 -7.89
N ASN A 191 -0.96 3.44 -8.95
CA ASN A 191 -1.90 4.24 -9.72
C ASN A 191 -3.17 4.59 -8.90
N PHE A 192 -3.89 3.59 -8.37
CA PHE A 192 -5.08 3.84 -7.55
C PHE A 192 -4.78 4.61 -6.26
N PRO A 193 -3.67 4.32 -5.54
CA PRO A 193 -3.24 5.17 -4.42
C PRO A 193 -3.06 6.65 -4.76
N LEU A 194 -2.46 6.98 -5.91
CA LEU A 194 -2.26 8.38 -6.30
C LEU A 194 -3.58 9.10 -6.61
N LEU A 195 -4.62 8.36 -6.99
CA LEU A 195 -5.97 8.86 -7.24
C LEU A 195 -6.85 8.92 -5.99
N MET A 196 -6.32 8.55 -4.81
CA MET A 196 -7.09 8.68 -3.58
C MET A 196 -7.46 10.14 -3.30
N LYS A 197 -8.55 10.35 -2.58
CA LYS A 197 -8.93 11.69 -2.11
C LYS A 197 -7.82 12.33 -1.27
N LYS A 198 -7.81 13.67 -1.24
CA LYS A 198 -6.89 14.47 -0.41
C LYS A 198 -7.55 14.84 0.90
N ALA A 199 -6.75 15.25 1.89
CA ALA A 199 -7.27 15.74 3.16
C ALA A 199 -8.30 16.87 2.93
N PRO A 200 -9.37 16.94 3.72
CA PRO A 200 -9.65 16.13 4.92
C PRO A 200 -10.41 14.81 4.65
N GLU A 201 -10.70 14.45 3.40
CA GLU A 201 -11.50 13.26 3.09
C GLU A 201 -10.68 11.97 3.22
N PRO A 202 -11.04 11.05 4.15
CA PRO A 202 -10.32 9.79 4.32
C PRO A 202 -10.57 8.86 3.12
N ASP A 203 -9.49 8.23 2.65
CA ASP A 203 -9.52 7.26 1.55
C ASP A 203 -8.33 6.31 1.69
N ALA A 204 -8.54 5.05 1.32
CA ALA A 204 -7.53 4.01 1.36
C ALA A 204 -7.78 2.97 0.25
N VAL A 205 -6.69 2.37 -0.22
CA VAL A 205 -6.74 1.35 -1.27
C VAL A 205 -6.21 0.03 -0.77
N MET A 206 -7.07 -0.99 -0.80
CA MET A 206 -6.72 -2.38 -0.58
C MET A 206 -6.39 -3.07 -1.91
N GLY A 207 -5.27 -3.78 -1.95
CA GLY A 207 -4.78 -4.57 -3.08
C GLY A 207 -4.05 -5.80 -2.56
N VAL A 208 -3.29 -6.58 -3.33
CA VAL A 208 -3.10 -6.63 -4.78
C VAL A 208 -4.07 -7.70 -5.31
N TRP A 209 -4.98 -7.33 -6.21
CA TRP A 209 -6.01 -8.24 -6.74
C TRP A 209 -5.64 -8.91 -8.08
N ASP A 210 -4.58 -8.43 -8.73
CA ASP A 210 -4.05 -9.01 -9.96
C ASP A 210 -3.43 -10.39 -9.71
N LEU A 211 -4.05 -11.43 -10.29
CA LEU A 211 -3.66 -12.83 -10.16
C LEU A 211 -2.18 -13.06 -10.52
N TYR A 212 -1.64 -12.37 -11.52
CA TYR A 212 -0.25 -12.56 -11.90
C TYR A 212 0.70 -11.85 -10.94
N SER A 213 0.32 -10.67 -10.43
CA SER A 213 1.10 -9.98 -9.42
C SER A 213 1.03 -10.69 -8.06
N ARG A 214 -0.05 -11.43 -7.74
CA ARG A 214 -0.14 -12.28 -6.55
C ARG A 214 1.01 -13.27 -6.46
N MET A 215 1.46 -13.82 -7.60
CA MET A 215 2.57 -14.78 -7.64
C MET A 215 3.92 -14.19 -7.18
N SER A 216 4.01 -12.87 -7.02
CA SER A 216 5.24 -12.18 -6.62
C SER A 216 5.34 -11.88 -5.12
N ILE A 217 4.31 -12.21 -4.33
CA ILE A 217 4.21 -12.00 -2.89
C ILE A 217 3.57 -13.22 -2.20
N PRO A 218 3.73 -13.41 -0.87
CA PRO A 218 3.11 -14.55 -0.18
C PRO A 218 1.58 -14.57 -0.31
N HIS A 219 1.00 -15.76 -0.45
CA HIS A 219 -0.44 -15.93 -0.75
C HIS A 219 -1.39 -15.29 0.26
N HIS A 220 -1.02 -15.22 1.54
CA HIS A 220 -1.84 -14.64 2.60
C HIS A 220 -1.63 -13.13 2.78
N ILE A 221 -0.72 -12.50 2.02
CA ILE A 221 -0.38 -11.09 2.18
C ILE A 221 -1.12 -10.24 1.16
N LEU A 222 -1.78 -9.19 1.63
CA LEU A 222 -2.39 -8.12 0.84
C LEU A 222 -1.67 -6.80 1.10
N THR A 223 -2.06 -5.76 0.37
CA THR A 223 -1.59 -4.40 0.55
C THR A 223 -2.70 -3.50 1.04
N LEU A 224 -2.37 -2.60 1.96
CA LEU A 224 -3.21 -1.46 2.30
C LEU A 224 -2.40 -0.19 2.07
N THR A 225 -2.95 0.74 1.30
CA THR A 225 -2.32 2.03 1.03
C THR A 225 -3.16 3.13 1.64
N ILE A 226 -2.53 4.01 2.41
CA ILE A 226 -3.20 5.07 3.17
C ILE A 226 -2.42 6.37 2.94
N ARG A 227 -3.12 7.49 2.81
CA ARG A 227 -2.49 8.82 2.70
C ARG A 227 -1.63 9.14 3.92
N ARG A 228 -0.51 9.83 3.71
CA ARG A 228 0.49 10.12 4.76
C ARG A 228 -0.11 10.89 5.95
N TRP A 229 -1.02 11.83 5.72
CA TRP A 229 -1.68 12.59 6.80
C TRP A 229 -2.49 11.68 7.72
N LEU A 230 -3.31 10.79 7.15
CA LEU A 230 -4.16 9.86 7.90
C LEU A 230 -3.32 8.83 8.69
N VAL A 231 -2.18 8.40 8.16
CA VAL A 231 -1.25 7.52 8.90
C VAL A 231 -0.65 8.21 10.13
N GLU A 232 -0.43 9.52 10.07
CA GLU A 232 0.05 10.28 11.23
C GLU A 232 -1.03 10.48 12.29
N ASP A 233 -2.27 10.80 11.90
CA ASP A 233 -3.41 10.81 12.81
C ASP A 233 -3.52 9.45 13.53
N MET A 234 -3.54 8.35 12.76
CA MET A 234 -3.56 7.00 13.31
C MET A 234 -2.40 6.74 14.26
N ALA A 235 -1.19 7.22 13.93
CA ALA A 235 -0.02 7.04 14.78
C ALA A 235 -0.15 7.80 16.11
N LEU A 236 -0.71 9.01 16.09
CA LEU A 236 -1.01 9.80 17.27
C LEU A 236 -2.04 9.11 18.16
N ASP A 237 -3.06 8.49 17.56
CA ASP A 237 -4.16 7.80 18.24
C ASP A 237 -3.78 6.43 18.83
N ILE A 238 -2.76 5.75 18.28
CA ILE A 238 -2.37 4.38 18.69
C ILE A 238 -2.27 4.19 20.22
N PRO A 239 -1.60 5.08 21.00
CA PRO A 239 -1.45 4.92 22.45
C PRO A 239 -2.78 4.88 23.21
N GLU A 240 -3.83 5.54 22.72
CA GLU A 240 -5.15 5.56 23.33
C GLU A 240 -6.10 4.53 22.72
N SER A 241 -5.76 4.01 21.54
CA SER A 241 -6.59 3.07 20.78
C SER A 241 -6.72 1.68 21.41
N PHE A 242 -7.61 0.87 20.81
CA PHE A 242 -7.80 -0.55 21.14
C PHE A 242 -6.51 -1.38 21.02
N LEU A 243 -5.50 -0.94 20.26
CA LEU A 243 -4.22 -1.65 20.11
C LEU A 243 -3.33 -1.55 21.35
N ALA A 244 -3.49 -0.51 22.16
CA ALA A 244 -2.73 -0.30 23.39
C ALA A 244 -3.37 -0.97 24.62
N HIS A 245 -4.58 -1.52 24.47
CA HIS A 245 -5.37 -2.06 25.57
C HIS A 245 -5.61 -3.57 25.41
N THR A 246 -5.85 -4.24 26.54
CA THR A 246 -6.27 -5.65 26.52
C THR A 246 -7.70 -5.72 26.00
N PRO A 247 -7.99 -6.52 24.94
CA PRO A 247 -9.33 -6.58 24.39
C PRO A 247 -10.33 -7.16 25.42
N PRO A 248 -11.50 -6.52 25.60
CA PRO A 248 -12.56 -7.05 26.45
C PRO A 248 -13.16 -8.33 25.82
N PHE A 249 -13.80 -9.18 26.62
CA PHE A 249 -14.46 -10.41 26.15
C PHE A 249 -13.56 -11.42 25.42
N THR A 250 -12.25 -11.33 25.66
CA THR A 250 -11.30 -12.41 25.34
C THR A 250 -10.96 -13.17 26.62
N VAL A 251 -10.47 -14.40 26.52
CA VAL A 251 -10.05 -15.19 27.70
C VAL A 251 -9.14 -14.37 28.62
N TRP A 252 -8.11 -13.71 28.07
CA TRP A 252 -7.21 -12.84 28.84
C TRP A 252 -7.89 -11.57 29.37
N GLY A 253 -8.80 -10.98 28.60
CA GLY A 253 -9.60 -9.83 29.03
C GLY A 253 -10.48 -10.17 30.24
N GLU A 254 -11.15 -11.31 30.21
CA GLU A 254 -11.99 -11.82 31.29
C GLU A 254 -11.16 -12.15 32.53
N ILE A 255 -10.02 -12.83 32.36
CA ILE A 255 -9.09 -13.12 33.46
C ILE A 255 -8.63 -11.82 34.12
N LYS A 256 -8.21 -10.82 33.32
CA LYS A 256 -7.76 -9.52 33.84
C LYS A 256 -8.90 -8.79 34.56
N HIS A 257 -10.11 -8.84 34.02
CA HIS A 257 -11.30 -8.26 34.64
C HIS A 257 -11.62 -8.92 35.99
N PHE A 258 -11.62 -10.25 36.05
CA PHE A 258 -11.83 -11.05 37.25
C PHE A 258 -10.84 -10.67 38.35
N PHE A 259 -9.53 -10.65 38.06
CA PHE A 259 -8.53 -10.26 39.05
C PHE A 259 -8.64 -8.79 39.48
N LYS A 260 -9.02 -7.89 38.57
CA LYS A 260 -9.26 -6.47 38.91
C LYS A 260 -10.46 -6.33 39.86
N LYS A 261 -11.52 -7.13 39.67
CA LYS A 261 -12.70 -7.19 40.54
C LYS A 261 -12.33 -7.72 41.93
N LEU A 262 -11.54 -8.79 42.02
CA LEU A 262 -11.05 -9.34 43.29
C LEU A 262 -10.23 -8.31 44.08
N LYS A 263 -9.30 -7.59 43.45
CA LYS A 263 -8.52 -6.52 44.10
C LYS A 263 -9.41 -5.37 44.59
N ARG A 264 -10.41 -4.96 43.81
CA ARG A 264 -11.36 -3.92 44.20
C ARG A 264 -12.20 -4.31 45.42
N ASN A 265 -12.57 -5.58 45.54
CA ASN A 265 -13.33 -6.08 46.67
C ASN A 265 -12.46 -6.19 47.94
N LYS A 266 -11.18 -6.58 47.81
CA LYS A 266 -10.23 -6.60 48.93
C LYS A 266 -9.91 -5.22 49.50
N ASN A 267 -9.88 -4.16 48.69
CA ASN A 267 -9.60 -2.80 49.15
C ASN A 267 -10.84 -2.07 49.71
N LYS A 268 -12.01 -2.71 49.69
CA LYS A 268 -13.26 -2.20 50.27
C LYS A 268 -13.61 -2.81 51.63
N CYS A 269 -12.88 -3.86 52.03
CA CYS A 269 -12.89 -4.42 53.38
C CYS A 269 -11.68 -3.89 54.13
#